data_AF-A0A918PM50-F1
#
_entry.id   AF-A0A918PM50-F1
#
_cell.length_a   1.000
_cell.length_b   1.000
_cell.length_c   1.000
_cell.angle_alpha   90.00
_cell.angle_beta   90.00
_cell.angle_gamma   90.00
#
_symmetry.space_group_name_H-M   'P 1'
#
loop_
_entity.id
_entity.type
_entity.pdbx_description
1 polymer ?
#
loop_
_entity_poly.entity_id
_entity_poly.type
_entity_poly.pdbx_seq_one_letter_code
_entity_poly.pdbx_strand_id
1 'polypeptide(L)'
;MMISISWDQPATLIDLDGKTPVIGSILECVKHFSLFKPFAKEQARILLTRPVFREGRRTRTWILNPDEIQRLVERLEAEIKAAQ
;
A
#
# COMPACT_ATOMS: atom_id res chain seq x y z
N MET A 1 8.89 12.13 -1.39
CA MET A 1 8.67 12.01 0.07
C MET A 1 8.58 10.53 0.44
N MET A 2 9.37 10.04 1.40
CA MET A 2 9.39 8.63 1.80
C MET A 2 8.31 8.32 2.84
N ILE A 3 7.41 7.40 2.51
CA ILE A 3 6.43 6.84 3.44
C ILE A 3 7.18 5.84 4.34
N SER A 4 7.37 6.16 5.64
CA SER A 4 8.08 5.29 6.60
C SER A 4 7.15 4.19 7.17
N ILE A 5 6.62 3.35 6.30
CA ILE A 5 5.77 2.20 6.70
C ILE A 5 6.61 0.94 6.77
N SER A 6 6.52 0.23 7.90
CA SER A 6 7.10 -1.10 8.08
C SER A 6 6.37 -2.14 7.22
N TRP A 7 7.14 -3.03 6.59
CA TRP A 7 6.61 -4.13 5.77
C TRP A 7 5.74 -5.11 6.56
N ASP A 8 6.06 -5.34 7.83
CA ASP A 8 5.38 -6.30 8.71
C ASP A 8 4.11 -5.75 9.37
N GLN A 9 3.80 -4.46 9.15
CA GLN A 9 2.62 -3.87 9.76
C GLN A 9 1.36 -4.55 9.22
N PRO A 10 0.40 -4.93 10.09
CA PRO A 10 -0.90 -5.43 9.63
C PRO A 10 -1.68 -4.37 8.82
N ALA A 11 -2.34 -4.84 7.77
CA ALA A 11 -3.09 -4.03 6.83
C ALA A 11 -4.13 -4.87 6.07
N THR A 12 -5.05 -4.18 5.41
CA THR A 12 -6.05 -4.80 4.53
C THR A 12 -6.10 -4.07 3.20
N LEU A 13 -5.83 -4.77 2.10
CA LEU A 13 -6.11 -4.27 0.75
C LEU A 13 -7.58 -4.50 0.43
N ILE A 14 -8.29 -3.43 0.12
CA ILE A 14 -9.69 -3.42 -0.29
C ILE A 14 -9.80 -2.91 -1.73
N ASP A 15 -10.78 -3.41 -2.48
CA ASP A 15 -11.18 -2.90 -3.79
C ASP A 15 -12.60 -2.33 -3.65
N LEU A 16 -12.84 -1.12 -4.16
CA LEU A 16 -14.16 -0.48 -4.13
C LEU A 16 -15.18 -1.11 -5.10
N ASP A 17 -14.74 -2.01 -5.98
CA ASP A 17 -15.55 -2.84 -6.89
C ASP A 17 -16.17 -4.07 -6.18
N GLY A 18 -15.99 -4.20 -4.86
CA GLY A 18 -16.66 -5.24 -4.06
C GLY A 18 -15.99 -6.62 -4.08
N LYS A 19 -14.72 -6.72 -4.48
CA LYS A 19 -13.96 -7.97 -4.42
C LYS A 19 -13.57 -8.33 -2.98
N THR A 20 -13.31 -9.62 -2.74
CA THR A 20 -12.81 -10.11 -1.45
C THR A 20 -11.54 -9.37 -1.05
N PRO A 21 -11.48 -8.79 0.16
CA PRO A 21 -10.31 -8.06 0.62
C PRO A 21 -9.15 -9.02 0.93
N VAL A 22 -7.91 -8.53 0.77
CA VAL A 22 -6.71 -9.23 1.22
C VAL A 22 -6.32 -8.69 2.59
N ILE A 23 -6.35 -9.54 3.61
CA ILE A 23 -5.98 -9.21 4.99
C ILE A 23 -4.61 -9.82 5.26
N GLY A 24 -3.62 -9.02 5.64
CA GLY A 24 -2.25 -9.48 5.87
C GLY A 24 -1.31 -8.36 6.30
N SER A 25 -0.06 -8.44 5.89
CA SER A 25 0.97 -7.41 6.08
C SER A 25 0.96 -6.37 4.94
N ILE A 26 1.64 -5.24 5.14
CA ILE A 26 1.86 -4.24 4.07
C ILE A 26 2.57 -4.88 2.89
N LEU A 27 3.58 -5.71 3.13
CA LEU A 27 4.30 -6.40 2.07
C LEU A 27 3.36 -7.25 1.21
N GLU A 28 2.50 -8.05 1.83
CA GLU A 28 1.54 -8.88 1.12
C GLU A 28 0.52 -8.04 0.35
N CYS A 29 0.00 -6.97 0.96
CA CYS A 29 -0.95 -6.07 0.30
C CYS A 29 -0.32 -5.39 -0.93
N VAL A 30 0.93 -4.91 -0.81
CA VAL A 30 1.66 -4.25 -1.91
C VAL A 30 1.99 -5.24 -3.03
N LYS A 31 2.40 -6.48 -2.69
CA LYS A 31 2.58 -7.55 -3.67
C LYS A 31 1.29 -7.84 -4.44
N HIS A 32 0.16 -8.01 -3.75
CA HIS A 32 -1.14 -8.24 -4.40
C HIS A 32 -1.55 -7.06 -5.30
N PHE A 33 -1.41 -5.82 -4.81
CA PHE A 33 -1.69 -4.62 -5.60
C PHE A 33 -0.84 -4.55 -6.87
N SER A 34 0.44 -4.93 -6.82
CA SER A 34 1.34 -4.89 -7.98
C SER A 34 0.82 -5.72 -9.17
N LEU A 35 0.10 -6.80 -8.88
CA LEU A 35 -0.49 -7.72 -9.86
C LEU A 35 -1.82 -7.24 -10.46
N PHE A 36 -2.42 -6.19 -9.89
CA PHE A 36 -3.69 -5.67 -10.38
C PHE A 36 -3.56 -5.01 -11.76
N LYS A 37 -4.59 -5.18 -12.59
CA LYS A 37 -4.78 -4.40 -13.82
C LYS A 37 -5.02 -2.92 -13.47
N PRO A 38 -4.71 -1.97 -14.38
CA PRO A 38 -4.83 -0.53 -14.12
C PRO A 38 -6.19 -0.11 -13.51
N PHE A 39 -7.30 -0.57 -14.10
CA PHE A 39 -8.64 -0.30 -13.57
C PHE A 39 -8.83 -0.75 -12.11
N ALA A 40 -8.34 -1.94 -11.75
CA ALA A 40 -8.43 -2.44 -10.38
C ALA A 40 -7.50 -1.67 -9.42
N LYS A 41 -6.34 -1.19 -9.89
CA LYS A 41 -5.45 -0.34 -9.09
C LYS A 41 -6.13 0.97 -8.69
N GLU A 42 -6.87 1.61 -9.59
CA GLU A 42 -7.58 2.87 -9.31
C GLU A 42 -8.63 2.73 -8.20
N GLN A 43 -9.26 1.56 -8.11
CA GLN A 43 -10.26 1.24 -7.10
C GLN A 43 -9.66 0.68 -5.79
N ALA A 44 -8.37 0.36 -5.77
CA ALA A 44 -7.76 -0.28 -4.62
C ALA A 44 -7.35 0.72 -3.52
N ARG A 45 -7.55 0.36 -2.25
CA ARG A 45 -7.06 1.11 -1.08
C ARG A 45 -6.43 0.14 -0.10
N ILE A 46 -5.42 0.59 0.65
CA ILE A 46 -4.90 -0.18 1.79
C ILE A 46 -5.33 0.51 3.08
N LEU A 47 -6.12 -0.19 3.89
CA LEU A 47 -6.43 0.20 5.26
C LEU A 47 -5.28 -0.26 6.18
N LEU A 48 -4.75 0.67 6.95
CA LEU A 48 -3.67 0.44 7.90
C LEU A 48 -4.24 0.19 9.30
N THR A 49 -3.60 -0.67 10.09
CA THR A 49 -3.92 -0.81 11.52
C THR A 49 -3.30 0.29 12.39
N ARG A 50 -2.32 1.04 11.86
CA ARG A 50 -1.72 2.20 12.53
C ARG A 50 -1.59 3.35 11.54
N PRO A 51 -1.91 4.60 11.94
CA PRO A 51 -1.91 5.71 11.02
C PRO A 51 -0.50 6.23 10.80
N VAL A 52 -0.23 6.68 9.58
CA VAL A 52 1.09 7.13 9.15
C VAL A 52 1.10 8.63 8.93
N PHE A 53 2.23 9.27 9.22
CA PHE A 53 2.41 10.68 8.91
C PHE A 53 2.58 10.88 7.39
N ARG A 54 2.02 11.98 6.87
CA ARG A 54 2.15 12.40 5.48
C ARG A 54 2.36 13.90 5.44
N GLU A 55 3.34 14.33 4.65
CA GLU A 55 3.59 15.75 4.42
C GLU A 55 2.37 16.39 3.76
N GLY A 56 2.07 17.62 4.17
CA GLY A 56 0.87 18.34 3.73
C GLY A 56 -0.44 17.85 4.36
N ARG A 57 -0.45 16.77 5.16
CA ARG A 57 -1.64 16.35 5.93
C ARG A 57 -1.52 16.79 7.38
N ARG A 58 -2.53 17.53 7.86
CA ARG A 58 -2.62 17.98 9.26
C ARG A 58 -2.78 16.83 10.26
N THR A 59 -3.30 15.68 9.82
CA THR A 59 -3.55 14.51 10.66
C THR A 59 -2.90 13.25 10.07
N ARG A 60 -2.56 12.28 10.94
CA ARG A 60 -2.05 10.98 10.48
C ARG A 60 -3.15 10.23 9.72
N THR A 61 -2.77 9.51 8.67
CA THR A 61 -3.72 8.88 7.73
C THR A 61 -3.74 7.37 7.87
N TRP A 62 -4.93 6.79 7.82
CA TRP A 62 -5.20 5.36 7.97
C TRP A 62 -5.35 4.62 6.63
N ILE A 63 -5.57 5.33 5.52
CA ILE A 63 -5.89 4.75 4.22
C ILE A 63 -4.86 5.19 3.18
N LEU A 64 -4.18 4.25 2.53
CA LEU A 64 -3.31 4.53 1.37
C LEU A 64 -4.13 4.50 0.09
N ASN A 65 -3.92 5.52 -0.76
CA ASN A 65 -4.49 5.62 -2.10
C ASN A 65 -3.60 4.93 -3.15
N PRO A 66 -4.11 4.66 -4.36
CA PRO A 66 -3.38 3.91 -5.39
C PRO A 66 -1.98 4.46 -5.71
N ASP A 67 -1.84 5.78 -5.78
CA ASP A 67 -0.56 6.45 -6.03
C ASP A 67 0.45 6.23 -4.89
N GLU A 68 -0.04 6.19 -3.66
CA GLU A 68 0.78 5.93 -2.48
C GLU A 68 1.20 4.47 -2.38
N ILE A 69 0.29 3.55 -2.76
CA ILE A 69 0.59 2.12 -2.85
C ILE A 69 1.61 1.88 -3.96
N GLN A 70 1.49 2.57 -5.10
CA GLN A 70 2.44 2.46 -6.21
C GLN A 70 3.87 2.88 -5.79
N ARG A 71 4.03 3.93 -4.97
CA ARG A 71 5.34 4.28 -4.40
C ARG A 71 5.92 3.20 -3.49
N LEU A 72 5.08 2.43 -2.80
CA LEU A 72 5.54 1.28 -2.02
C LEU A 72 5.98 0.13 -2.94
N VAL A 73 5.30 -0.09 -4.07
CA VAL A 73 5.76 -1.05 -5.10
C VAL A 73 7.15 -0.66 -5.60
N GLU A 74 7.35 0.61 -5.96
CA GLU A 74 8.64 1.14 -6.40
C GLU A 74 9.74 0.96 -5.34
N ARG A 75 9.41 1.22 -4.06
CA ARG A 75 10.33 0.98 -2.94
C ARG A 75 10.72 -0.49 -2.84
N LEU A 76 9.74 -1.40 -2.92
CA LEU A 76 9.98 -2.83 -2.84
C LEU A 76 10.87 -3.32 -3.99
N GLU A 77 10.61 -2.87 -5.22
CA GLU A 77 11.42 -3.22 -6.38
C GLU A 77 12.87 -2.74 -6.24
N ALA A 78 13.06 -1.52 -5.72
CA ALA A 78 14.39 -0.98 -5.45
C ALA A 78 15.15 -1.78 -4.38
N GLU A 79 14.47 -2.18 -3.29
CA GLU A 79 15.04 -3.01 -2.24
C GLU A 79 15.43 -4.41 -2.74
N ILE A 80 14.57 -5.05 -3.56
CA ILE A 80 14.86 -6.35 -4.20
C ILE A 80 16.09 -6.23 -5.10
N LYS A 81 16.15 -5.19 -5.94
CA LYS A 81 17.28 -4.97 -6.85
C LYS A 81 18.59 -4.73 -6.10
N ALA A 82 18.54 -4.06 -4.94
CA ALA A 82 19.72 -3.80 -4.13
C ALA A 82 20.24 -5.04 -3.37
N ALA A 83 19.39 -6.06 -3.18
CA ALA A 83 19.74 -7.32 -2.54
C ALA A 83 20.29 -8.39 -3.51
N GLN A 84 20.30 -8.09 -4.81
CA GLN A 84 20.86 -8.92 -5.89
C GLN A 84 22.29 -8.51 -6.20
#